data_AF-A0A2S6T266-F1
#
_entry.id   AF-A0A2S6T266-F1
#
_cell.length_a   1.000
_cell.length_b   1.000
_cell.length_c   1.000
_cell.angle_alpha   90.00
_cell.angle_beta   90.00
_cell.angle_gamma   90.00
#
_symmetry.space_group_name_H-M   'P 1'
#
loop_
_entity.id
_entity.type
_entity.pdbx_description
1 polymer ?
#
loop_
_entity_poly.entity_id
_entity_poly.type
_entity_poly.pdbx_seq_one_letter_code
_entity_poly.pdbx_strand_id
1 'polypeptide(L)'
;MKTLILIPARMASSRFPNKPMALINGKPMIQRVWEQAISSNLGEVIVACCEPEVLQCIKSIGGRAILTDPDLPSGTDRIYQALHKVDNSDQFDSIINLQGDMPIISPDDISKVNKPLLQGYDIGTLATNLKEDQIKDTNITKIKVNWIKKEIIGQATSFFKTSNDTFNEIYHHVGIYSFRFKALRKFISLPPSHNEKIQKLEQLRALDAKMTIGVSYVKNIPISVDTKEDLIRVEKIMSQNYEIN
;
A
#
# COMPACT_ATOMS: atom_id res chain seq x y z
N MET A 1 -4.19 -17.69 -8.21
CA MET A 1 -4.44 -17.08 -6.89
C MET A 1 -5.57 -16.08 -7.05
N LYS A 2 -6.74 -16.34 -6.46
CA LYS A 2 -7.89 -15.44 -6.52
C LYS A 2 -7.59 -14.21 -5.67
N THR A 3 -7.49 -13.05 -6.30
CA THR A 3 -7.03 -11.81 -5.65
C THR A 3 -8.16 -10.78 -5.58
N LEU A 4 -8.26 -10.09 -4.46
CA LEU A 4 -9.07 -8.89 -4.29
C LEU A 4 -8.13 -7.72 -3.94
N ILE A 5 -8.19 -6.63 -4.69
CA ILE A 5 -7.46 -5.39 -4.41
C ILE A 5 -8.44 -4.42 -3.75
N LEU A 6 -8.10 -3.98 -2.53
CA LEU A 6 -8.83 -2.98 -1.78
C LEU A 6 -7.99 -1.71 -1.67
N ILE A 7 -8.59 -0.59 -2.04
CA ILE A 7 -7.93 0.73 -2.04
C ILE A 7 -8.59 1.59 -0.96
N PRO A 8 -7.95 1.83 0.20
CA PRO A 8 -8.51 2.72 1.22
C PRO A 8 -8.37 4.19 0.80
N ALA A 9 -9.44 4.96 0.97
CA ALA A 9 -9.46 6.39 0.66
C ALA A 9 -10.24 7.19 1.71
N ARG A 10 -9.65 8.27 2.25
CA ARG A 10 -10.33 9.29 3.07
C ARG A 10 -9.90 10.67 2.62
N MET A 11 -10.84 11.60 2.61
CA MET A 11 -10.58 13.03 2.40
C MET A 11 -10.04 13.71 3.66
N ALA A 12 -10.40 13.19 4.85
CA ALA A 12 -9.89 13.64 6.14
C ALA A 12 -8.39 13.35 6.30
N SER A 13 -7.56 14.31 5.89
CA SER A 13 -6.11 14.33 6.09
C SER A 13 -5.69 15.73 6.55
N SER A 14 -5.00 15.82 7.67
CA SER A 14 -4.51 17.10 8.21
C SER A 14 -3.40 17.71 7.34
N ARG A 15 -2.57 16.86 6.71
CA ARG A 15 -1.44 17.27 5.88
C ARG A 15 -1.86 17.66 4.47
N PHE A 16 -2.86 16.97 3.93
CA PHE A 16 -3.36 17.23 2.59
C PHE A 16 -4.88 16.95 2.52
N PRO A 17 -5.71 17.94 2.88
CA PRO A 17 -7.16 17.81 2.80
C PRO A 17 -7.63 17.46 1.38
N ASN A 18 -8.65 16.62 1.27
CA ASN A 18 -9.24 16.20 -0.01
C ASN A 18 -8.28 15.44 -0.95
N LYS A 19 -7.16 14.93 -0.42
CA LYS A 19 -6.09 14.25 -1.17
C LYS A 19 -6.58 13.21 -2.21
N PRO A 20 -7.52 12.28 -1.91
CA PRO A 20 -8.01 11.34 -2.93
C PRO A 20 -8.65 12.01 -4.16
N MET A 21 -9.27 13.18 -3.96
CA MET A 21 -9.94 13.95 -5.00
C MET A 21 -9.05 15.03 -5.62
N ALA A 22 -7.81 15.19 -5.15
CA ALA A 22 -6.85 16.10 -5.76
C ALA A 22 -6.60 15.66 -7.20
N LEU A 23 -6.63 16.63 -8.13
CA LEU A 23 -6.46 16.37 -9.55
C LEU A 23 -4.97 16.18 -9.86
N ILE A 24 -4.70 15.22 -10.73
CA ILE A 24 -3.40 14.99 -11.37
C ILE A 24 -3.70 14.98 -12.86
N ASN A 25 -3.23 16.00 -13.58
CA ASN A 25 -3.51 16.19 -15.01
C ASN A 25 -5.00 15.94 -15.36
N GLY A 26 -5.90 16.59 -14.62
CA GLY A 26 -7.35 16.56 -14.86
C GLY A 26 -8.13 15.35 -14.32
N LYS A 27 -7.47 14.33 -13.75
CA LYS A 27 -8.15 13.17 -13.13
C LYS A 27 -7.94 13.13 -11.61
N PRO A 28 -8.94 12.78 -10.79
CA PRO A 28 -8.75 12.54 -9.36
C PRO A 28 -7.67 11.48 -9.08
N MET A 29 -6.87 11.71 -8.03
CA MET A 29 -5.82 10.78 -7.60
C MET A 29 -6.36 9.36 -7.37
N ILE A 30 -7.51 9.22 -6.71
CA ILE A 30 -8.10 7.91 -6.43
C ILE A 30 -8.49 7.15 -7.70
N GLN A 31 -8.96 7.87 -8.73
CA GLN A 31 -9.23 7.30 -10.04
C GLN A 31 -7.93 6.79 -10.67
N ARG A 32 -6.83 7.55 -10.61
CA ARG A 32 -5.52 7.12 -11.14
C ARG A 32 -5.05 5.81 -10.48
N VAL A 33 -5.15 5.71 -9.15
CA VAL A 33 -4.78 4.49 -8.42
C VAL A 33 -5.67 3.31 -8.83
N TRP A 34 -6.98 3.54 -8.94
CA TRP A 34 -7.92 2.51 -9.40
C TRP A 34 -7.60 2.04 -10.82
N GLU A 35 -7.26 2.95 -11.75
CA GLU A 35 -6.85 2.61 -13.12
C GLU A 35 -5.58 1.73 -13.13
N GLN A 36 -4.59 2.00 -12.26
CA GLN A 36 -3.39 1.16 -12.12
C GLN A 36 -3.73 -0.23 -11.56
N ALA A 37 -4.62 -0.29 -10.56
CA ALA A 37 -5.08 -1.55 -9.98
C ALA A 37 -5.82 -2.42 -11.01
N ILE A 38 -6.72 -1.83 -11.81
CA ILE A 38 -7.41 -2.53 -12.90
C ILE A 38 -6.40 -3.03 -13.94
N SER A 39 -5.44 -2.20 -14.31
CA SER A 39 -4.39 -2.55 -15.28
C SER A 39 -3.47 -3.69 -14.82
N SER A 40 -3.43 -4.00 -13.52
CA SER A 40 -2.70 -5.17 -12.99
C SER A 40 -3.33 -6.50 -13.38
N ASN A 41 -4.62 -6.51 -13.72
CA ASN A 41 -5.37 -7.71 -14.12
C ASN A 41 -5.26 -8.88 -13.11
N LEU A 42 -5.09 -8.57 -11.82
CA LEU A 42 -4.93 -9.59 -10.76
C LEU A 42 -6.25 -10.13 -10.24
N GLY A 43 -7.34 -9.36 -10.38
CA GLY A 43 -8.65 -9.74 -9.88
C GLY A 43 -9.55 -8.53 -9.66
N GLU A 44 -10.47 -8.67 -8.70
CA GLU A 44 -11.46 -7.64 -8.42
C GLU A 44 -10.81 -6.43 -7.73
N VAL A 45 -11.26 -5.21 -8.05
CA VAL A 45 -10.75 -3.97 -7.46
C VAL A 45 -11.91 -3.20 -6.83
N ILE A 46 -11.77 -2.87 -5.55
CA ILE A 46 -12.79 -2.16 -4.78
C ILE A 46 -12.14 -0.99 -4.02
N VAL A 47 -12.73 0.20 -4.14
CA VAL A 47 -12.32 1.36 -3.33
C VAL A 47 -13.11 1.37 -2.01
N ALA A 48 -12.42 1.32 -0.88
CA ALA A 48 -12.99 1.41 0.46
C ALA A 48 -12.87 2.87 0.95
N CYS A 49 -13.97 3.62 0.89
CA CYS A 49 -13.96 5.07 1.10
C CYS A 49 -14.89 5.51 2.22
N CYS A 50 -14.68 6.71 2.77
CA CYS A 50 -15.54 7.28 3.81
C CYS A 50 -16.56 8.26 3.22
N GLU A 51 -16.14 9.02 2.21
CA GLU A 51 -16.92 10.12 1.66
C GLU A 51 -17.72 9.70 0.41
N PRO A 52 -19.02 10.06 0.33
CA PRO A 52 -19.86 9.78 -0.84
C PRO A 52 -19.29 10.29 -2.17
N GLU A 53 -18.53 11.38 -2.16
CA GLU A 53 -17.88 11.99 -3.32
C GLU A 53 -16.88 11.03 -3.97
N VAL A 54 -16.07 10.34 -3.15
CA VAL A 54 -15.11 9.33 -3.63
C VAL A 54 -15.86 8.12 -4.20
N LEU A 55 -16.94 7.69 -3.53
CA LEU A 55 -17.79 6.60 -4.02
C LEU A 55 -18.39 6.95 -5.39
N GLN A 56 -18.94 8.15 -5.55
CA GLN A 56 -19.56 8.60 -6.79
C GLN A 56 -18.53 8.73 -7.91
N CYS A 57 -17.34 9.26 -7.61
CA CYS A 57 -16.23 9.35 -8.56
C CYS A 57 -15.84 7.99 -9.14
N ILE A 58 -15.76 6.95 -8.30
CA ILE A 58 -15.41 5.60 -8.75
C ILE A 58 -16.56 4.91 -9.48
N LYS A 59 -17.81 5.11 -9.02
CA LYS A 59 -18.99 4.55 -9.70
C LYS A 59 -19.23 5.16 -11.09
N SER A 60 -18.98 6.46 -11.27
CA SER A 60 -19.22 7.14 -12.56
C SER A 60 -18.30 6.64 -13.68
N ILE A 61 -17.16 6.05 -13.33
CA ILE A 61 -16.22 5.41 -14.27
C ILE A 61 -16.41 3.88 -14.34
N GLY A 62 -17.50 3.34 -13.78
CA GLY A 62 -17.82 1.91 -13.80
C GLY A 62 -17.11 1.07 -12.73
N GLY A 63 -16.41 1.70 -11.79
CA GLY A 63 -15.72 1.02 -10.70
C GLY A 63 -16.62 0.66 -9.52
N ARG A 64 -16.16 -0.29 -8.69
CA ARG A 64 -16.82 -0.67 -7.44
C ARG A 64 -16.21 0.10 -6.26
N ALA A 65 -17.07 0.72 -5.45
CA ALA A 65 -16.68 1.39 -4.22
C ALA A 65 -17.66 1.08 -3.08
N ILE A 66 -17.13 1.01 -1.86
CA ILE A 66 -17.85 0.66 -0.64
C ILE A 66 -17.60 1.75 0.39
N LEU A 67 -18.69 2.27 0.98
CA LEU A 67 -18.60 3.18 2.12
C LEU A 67 -18.20 2.42 3.37
N THR A 68 -17.30 3.03 4.13
CA THR A 68 -16.72 2.54 5.36
C THR A 68 -16.77 3.61 6.43
N ASP A 69 -16.72 3.18 7.69
CA ASP A 69 -16.79 4.04 8.85
C ASP A 69 -15.60 5.04 8.87
N PRO A 70 -15.88 6.36 8.93
CA PRO A 70 -14.84 7.39 8.97
C PRO A 70 -13.95 7.34 10.22
N ASP A 71 -14.44 6.75 11.31
CA ASP A 71 -13.74 6.68 12.59
C ASP A 71 -12.77 5.49 12.69
N LEU A 72 -12.66 4.68 11.63
CA LEU A 72 -11.68 3.59 11.58
C LEU A 72 -10.24 4.13 11.65
N PRO A 73 -9.40 3.56 12.52
CA PRO A 73 -8.12 4.17 12.86
C PRO A 73 -7.06 4.01 11.77
N SER A 74 -7.18 3.01 10.89
CA SER A 74 -6.20 2.74 9.82
C SER A 74 -6.84 2.39 8.48
N GLY A 75 -6.03 2.47 7.41
CA GLY A 75 -6.41 1.96 6.09
C GLY A 75 -6.62 0.45 6.08
N THR A 76 -5.87 -0.30 6.90
CA THR A 76 -6.01 -1.76 7.01
C THR A 76 -7.35 -2.15 7.64
N ASP A 77 -7.79 -1.45 8.69
CA ASP A 77 -9.13 -1.63 9.29
C ASP A 77 -10.24 -1.33 8.28
N ARG A 78 -10.02 -0.30 7.45
CA ARG A 78 -10.97 0.12 6.42
C ARG A 78 -11.18 -0.94 5.36
N ILE A 79 -10.09 -1.47 4.81
CA ILE A 79 -10.22 -2.56 3.82
C ILE A 79 -10.86 -3.79 4.46
N TYR A 80 -10.59 -4.07 5.74
CA TYR A 80 -11.20 -5.19 6.44
C TYR A 80 -12.71 -4.99 6.65
N GLN A 81 -13.16 -3.79 6.99
CA GLN A 81 -14.60 -3.50 7.06
C GLN A 81 -15.27 -3.63 5.68
N ALA A 82 -14.63 -3.14 4.61
CA ALA A 82 -15.13 -3.30 3.25
C ALA A 82 -15.21 -4.77 2.82
N LEU A 83 -14.25 -5.60 3.24
CA LEU A 83 -14.20 -7.04 2.95
C LEU A 83 -15.44 -7.80 3.47
N HIS A 84 -16.04 -7.37 4.59
CA HIS A 84 -17.28 -7.97 5.11
C HIS A 84 -18.51 -7.71 4.23
N LYS A 85 -18.44 -6.74 3.32
CA LYS A 85 -19.49 -6.40 2.36
C LYS A 85 -19.22 -7.01 0.98
N VAL A 86 -18.22 -7.88 0.86
CA VAL A 86 -17.89 -8.63 -0.35
C VAL A 86 -18.35 -10.07 -0.17
N ASP A 87 -19.18 -10.54 -1.10
CA ASP A 87 -19.69 -11.91 -1.09
C ASP A 87 -18.56 -12.92 -1.26
N ASN A 88 -18.62 -14.02 -0.49
CA ASN A 88 -17.62 -15.09 -0.52
C ASN A 88 -16.17 -14.58 -0.33
N SER A 89 -15.99 -13.59 0.54
CA SER A 89 -14.70 -12.94 0.77
C SER A 89 -13.61 -13.89 1.31
N ASP A 90 -14.01 -14.98 1.96
CA ASP A 90 -13.14 -16.04 2.45
C ASP A 90 -12.54 -16.94 1.34
N GLN A 91 -13.06 -16.84 0.10
CA GLN A 91 -12.52 -17.55 -1.05
C GLN A 91 -11.32 -16.84 -1.70
N PHE A 92 -11.02 -15.60 -1.33
CA PHE A 92 -9.85 -14.91 -1.85
C PHE A 92 -8.59 -15.44 -1.18
N ASP A 93 -7.63 -15.86 -2.01
CA ASP A 93 -6.31 -16.30 -1.55
C ASP A 93 -5.46 -15.10 -1.11
N SER A 94 -5.62 -13.96 -1.79
CA SER A 94 -4.89 -12.72 -1.53
C SER A 94 -5.82 -11.52 -1.45
N ILE A 95 -5.64 -10.76 -0.37
CA ILE A 95 -6.23 -9.43 -0.19
C ILE A 95 -5.10 -8.41 -0.28
N ILE A 96 -5.08 -7.60 -1.34
CA ILE A 96 -4.10 -6.53 -1.51
C ILE A 96 -4.65 -5.23 -0.89
N ASN A 97 -3.90 -4.65 0.03
CA ASN A 97 -4.07 -3.29 0.52
C ASN A 97 -3.22 -2.34 -0.34
N LEU A 98 -3.84 -1.71 -1.34
CA LEU A 98 -3.17 -0.75 -2.23
C LEU A 98 -3.48 0.67 -1.78
N GLN A 99 -2.48 1.43 -1.32
CA GLN A 99 -2.73 2.79 -0.84
C GLN A 99 -3.34 3.68 -1.93
N GLY A 100 -4.35 4.47 -1.56
CA GLY A 100 -5.05 5.40 -2.44
C GLY A 100 -4.24 6.63 -2.88
N ASP A 101 -2.93 6.67 -2.58
CA ASP A 101 -2.03 7.79 -2.81
C ASP A 101 -0.80 7.47 -3.65
N MET A 102 -0.78 6.30 -4.30
CA MET A 102 0.27 5.89 -5.24
C MET A 102 -0.23 5.91 -6.69
N PRO A 103 -0.56 7.10 -7.26
CA PRO A 103 -1.24 7.22 -8.56
C PRO A 103 -0.42 6.72 -9.76
N ILE A 104 0.90 6.52 -9.57
CA ILE A 104 1.84 6.08 -10.62
C ILE A 104 2.51 4.74 -10.26
N ILE A 105 1.96 3.98 -9.32
CA ILE A 105 2.44 2.61 -9.08
C ILE A 105 2.28 1.77 -10.34
N SER A 106 3.29 0.99 -10.70
CA SER A 106 3.20 0.16 -11.89
C SER A 106 2.32 -1.08 -11.65
N PRO A 107 1.55 -1.55 -12.64
CA PRO A 107 0.75 -2.77 -12.52
C PRO A 107 1.59 -4.02 -12.20
N ASP A 108 2.84 -4.06 -12.68
CA ASP A 108 3.80 -5.12 -12.37
C ASP A 108 4.24 -5.10 -10.89
N ASP A 109 4.43 -3.92 -10.30
CA ASP A 109 4.76 -3.82 -8.87
C ASP A 109 3.60 -4.24 -7.98
N ILE A 110 2.35 -3.91 -8.34
CA ILE A 110 1.15 -4.45 -7.68
C ILE A 110 1.18 -5.98 -7.75
N SER A 111 1.52 -6.56 -8.90
CA SER A 111 1.62 -8.02 -9.07
C SER A 111 2.72 -8.65 -8.23
N LYS A 112 3.85 -7.97 -8.03
CA LYS A 112 4.97 -8.48 -7.21
C LYS A 112 4.62 -8.60 -5.74
N VAL A 113 3.69 -7.79 -5.21
CA VAL A 113 3.32 -7.85 -3.78
C VAL A 113 2.75 -9.22 -3.40
N ASN A 114 2.24 -9.99 -4.37
CA ASN A 114 1.71 -11.34 -4.19
C ASN A 114 2.77 -12.44 -4.16
N LYS A 115 3.99 -12.21 -4.68
CA LYS A 115 5.04 -13.24 -4.75
C LYS A 115 5.38 -13.86 -3.38
N PRO A 116 5.45 -13.10 -2.27
CA PRO A 116 5.64 -13.67 -0.94
C PRO A 116 4.55 -14.66 -0.53
N LEU A 117 3.28 -14.37 -0.84
CA LEU A 117 2.20 -15.28 -0.43
C LEU A 117 2.32 -16.65 -1.10
N LEU A 118 2.79 -16.69 -2.35
CA LEU A 118 3.09 -17.93 -3.08
C LEU A 118 4.22 -18.75 -2.43
N GLN A 119 5.10 -18.11 -1.66
CA GLN A 119 6.21 -18.75 -0.94
C GLN A 119 5.84 -19.16 0.50
N GLY A 120 4.56 -19.03 0.90
CA GLY A 120 4.12 -19.45 2.23
C GLY A 120 4.01 -18.33 3.26
N TYR A 121 4.43 -17.09 2.92
CA TYR A 121 4.34 -15.97 3.85
C TYR A 121 2.89 -15.58 4.16
N ASP A 122 2.65 -15.08 5.37
CA ASP A 122 1.36 -14.56 5.81
C ASP A 122 1.02 -13.25 5.10
N ILE A 123 2.03 -12.40 4.94
CA ILE A 123 1.95 -11.04 4.41
C ILE A 123 3.07 -10.84 3.37
N GLY A 124 2.75 -10.18 2.27
CA GLY A 124 3.72 -9.68 1.30
C GLY A 124 3.81 -8.15 1.32
N THR A 125 5.00 -7.60 1.12
CA THR A 125 5.24 -6.17 0.86
C THR A 125 6.33 -5.99 -0.19
N LEU A 126 6.64 -4.73 -0.53
CA LEU A 126 7.68 -4.36 -1.49
C LEU A 126 8.80 -3.55 -0.83
N ALA A 127 10.01 -3.69 -1.36
CA ALA A 127 11.16 -2.87 -0.99
C ALA A 127 11.94 -2.43 -2.23
N THR A 128 12.59 -1.29 -2.14
CA THR A 128 13.40 -0.71 -3.21
C THR A 128 14.67 -0.07 -2.64
N ASN A 129 15.61 0.30 -3.51
CA ASN A 129 16.86 0.90 -3.07
C ASN A 129 16.58 2.18 -2.27
N LEU A 130 17.23 2.28 -1.11
CA LEU A 130 17.29 3.50 -0.34
C LEU A 130 18.44 4.35 -0.89
N LYS A 131 18.32 5.68 -0.86
CA LYS A 131 19.44 6.60 -1.08
C LYS A 131 20.01 7.06 0.26
N GLU A 132 21.28 7.44 0.29
CA GLU A 132 21.97 7.82 1.53
C GLU A 132 21.33 9.03 2.23
N ASP A 133 20.87 10.02 1.45
CA ASP A 133 20.13 11.19 1.93
C ASP A 133 18.77 10.84 2.53
N GLN A 134 18.20 9.69 2.17
CA GLN A 134 16.90 9.22 2.66
C GLN A 134 16.97 8.47 4.00
N ILE A 135 18.16 8.05 4.46
CA ILE A 135 18.32 7.26 5.69
C ILE A 135 17.72 8.00 6.90
N LYS A 136 17.98 9.30 6.99
CA LYS A 136 17.55 10.15 8.12
C LYS A 136 16.15 10.74 7.93
N ASP A 137 15.55 10.62 6.74
CA ASP A 137 14.22 11.17 6.46
C ASP A 137 13.12 10.35 7.15
N THR A 138 12.54 10.90 8.22
CA THR A 138 11.50 10.25 9.01
C THR A 138 10.17 10.01 8.26
N ASN A 139 9.98 10.62 7.09
CA ASN A 139 8.82 10.37 6.23
C ASN A 139 8.97 9.07 5.43
N ILE A 140 10.21 8.64 5.19
CA ILE A 140 10.51 7.39 4.50
C ILE A 140 10.63 6.28 5.53
N THR A 141 9.74 5.28 5.43
CA THR A 141 9.87 4.07 6.23
C THR A 141 10.95 3.18 5.63
N LYS A 142 11.83 2.67 6.49
CA LYS A 142 12.87 1.74 6.11
C LYS A 142 12.49 0.33 6.54
N ILE A 143 13.02 -0.63 5.80
CA ILE A 143 12.86 -2.06 6.06
C ILE A 143 14.22 -2.73 6.02
N LYS A 144 14.49 -3.57 7.02
CA LYS A 144 15.62 -4.49 7.01
C LYS A 144 15.16 -5.82 6.41
N VAL A 145 15.89 -6.29 5.40
CA VAL A 145 15.49 -7.48 4.63
C VAL A 145 16.58 -8.54 4.70
N ASN A 146 16.21 -9.74 5.15
CA ASN A 146 17.04 -10.93 4.97
C ASN A 146 16.69 -11.57 3.62
N TRP A 147 17.54 -11.41 2.61
CA TRP A 147 17.28 -11.91 1.26
C TRP A 147 17.48 -13.42 1.16
N ILE A 148 16.46 -14.13 0.68
CA ILE A 148 16.56 -15.54 0.28
C ILE A 148 17.17 -15.62 -1.12
N LYS A 149 16.68 -14.75 -2.01
CA LYS A 149 17.29 -14.48 -3.32
C LYS A 149 17.43 -12.97 -3.46
N LYS A 150 18.69 -12.51 -3.49
CA LYS A 150 19.04 -11.08 -3.49
C LYS A 150 18.24 -10.32 -4.55
N GLU A 151 17.65 -9.19 -4.13
CA GLU A 151 16.87 -8.28 -4.98
C GLU A 151 15.73 -8.98 -5.76
N ILE A 152 15.20 -10.08 -5.21
CA ILE A 152 14.06 -10.79 -5.78
C ILE A 152 13.04 -11.09 -4.68
N ILE A 153 13.44 -11.85 -3.66
CA ILE A 153 12.55 -12.26 -2.56
C ILE A 153 13.34 -12.41 -1.26
N GLY A 154 12.79 -11.85 -0.18
CA GLY A 154 13.37 -11.93 1.16
C GLY A 154 12.31 -11.87 2.25
N GLN A 155 12.77 -11.75 3.49
CA GLN A 155 11.92 -11.62 4.66
C GLN A 155 12.23 -10.32 5.40
N ALA A 156 11.20 -9.59 5.79
CA ALA A 156 11.34 -8.43 6.65
C ALA A 156 11.76 -8.88 8.05
N THR A 157 12.82 -8.28 8.58
CA THR A 157 13.28 -8.54 9.95
C THR A 157 13.00 -7.36 10.88
N SER A 158 12.86 -6.15 10.34
CA SER A 158 12.51 -4.96 11.11
C SER A 158 12.02 -3.82 10.21
N PHE A 159 11.31 -2.87 10.82
CA PHE A 159 10.90 -1.60 10.21
C PHE A 159 11.21 -0.45 11.14
N PHE A 160 11.59 0.71 10.59
CA PHE A 160 11.95 1.88 11.37
C PHE A 160 11.88 3.16 10.54
N LYS A 161 11.72 4.31 11.20
CA LYS A 161 11.76 5.64 10.56
C LYS A 161 13.16 6.23 10.53
N THR A 162 13.93 5.97 11.58
CA THR A 162 15.33 6.37 11.73
C THR A 162 16.17 5.15 12.07
N SER A 163 17.40 5.12 11.59
CA SER A 163 18.38 4.12 12.00
C SER A 163 19.77 4.74 12.06
N ASN A 164 20.55 4.26 13.03
CA ASN A 164 21.98 4.51 13.14
C ASN A 164 22.81 3.36 12.54
N ASP A 165 22.15 2.31 12.06
CA ASP A 165 22.80 1.11 11.52
C ASP A 165 23.40 1.39 10.13
N THR A 166 24.42 0.60 9.80
CA THR A 166 25.06 0.60 8.49
C THR A 166 24.09 0.20 7.37
N PHE A 167 24.19 0.91 6.25
CA PHE A 167 23.29 0.91 5.11
C PHE A 167 23.08 -0.43 4.38
N ASN A 168 23.97 -1.41 4.58
CA ASN A 168 24.13 -2.56 3.69
C ASN A 168 22.93 -3.53 3.60
N GLU A 169 21.96 -3.45 4.52
CA GLU A 169 20.76 -4.31 4.54
C GLU A 169 19.45 -3.52 4.67
N ILE A 170 19.51 -2.20 4.46
CA ILE A 170 18.39 -1.29 4.69
C ILE A 170 17.85 -0.81 3.34
N TYR A 171 16.53 -0.92 3.19
CA TYR A 171 15.81 -0.56 1.97
C TYR A 171 14.69 0.43 2.28
N HIS A 172 14.22 1.12 1.25
CA HIS A 172 12.99 1.89 1.33
C HIS A 172 11.81 0.91 1.26
N HIS A 173 10.98 0.91 2.31
CA HIS A 173 9.73 0.18 2.35
C HIS A 173 8.64 0.87 1.51
N VAL A 174 7.99 0.12 0.63
CA VAL A 174 6.84 0.61 -0.14
C VAL A 174 5.56 0.10 0.52
N GLY A 175 4.67 1.03 0.92
CA GLY A 175 3.49 0.77 1.76
C GLY A 175 2.32 0.00 1.14
N ILE A 176 2.57 -0.88 0.17
CA ILE A 176 1.58 -1.82 -0.38
C ILE A 176 1.74 -3.17 0.30
N TYR A 177 0.62 -3.81 0.64
CA TYR A 177 0.64 -5.12 1.28
C TYR A 177 -0.28 -6.10 0.57
N SER A 178 0.10 -7.37 0.54
CA SER A 178 -0.81 -8.49 0.29
C SER A 178 -0.95 -9.30 1.57
N PHE A 179 -2.14 -9.81 1.83
CA PHE A 179 -2.43 -10.66 2.97
C PHE A 179 -3.10 -11.93 2.51
N ARG A 180 -2.73 -13.07 3.09
CA ARG A 180 -3.66 -14.20 3.12
C ARG A 180 -4.90 -13.80 3.90
N PHE A 181 -6.09 -14.25 3.49
CA PHE A 181 -7.34 -13.90 4.18
C PHE A 181 -7.27 -14.15 5.70
N LYS A 182 -6.79 -15.33 6.12
CA LYS A 182 -6.60 -15.67 7.54
C LYS A 182 -5.58 -14.78 8.24
N ALA A 183 -4.53 -14.35 7.54
CA ALA A 183 -3.52 -13.45 8.07
C ALA A 183 -4.07 -12.04 8.30
N LEU A 184 -4.84 -11.49 7.35
CA LEU A 184 -5.51 -10.20 7.53
C LEU A 184 -6.47 -10.23 8.73
N ARG A 185 -7.31 -11.26 8.81
CA ARG A 185 -8.22 -11.45 9.95
C ARG A 185 -7.47 -11.51 11.29
N LYS A 186 -6.36 -12.28 11.34
CA LYS A 186 -5.50 -12.33 12.53
C LYS A 186 -4.92 -10.95 12.83
N PHE A 187 -4.33 -10.27 11.86
CA PHE A 187 -3.70 -8.96 12.02
C PHE A 187 -4.64 -7.92 12.65
N ILE A 188 -5.86 -7.81 12.12
CA ILE A 188 -6.87 -6.86 12.63
C ILE A 188 -7.33 -7.21 14.05
N SER A 189 -7.38 -8.51 14.40
CA SER A 189 -7.76 -8.92 15.76
C SER A 189 -6.71 -8.64 16.83
N LEU A 190 -5.47 -8.32 16.43
CA LEU A 190 -4.38 -8.07 17.37
C LEU A 190 -4.45 -6.65 17.93
N PRO A 191 -4.26 -6.47 19.25
CA PRO A 191 -4.11 -5.15 19.83
C PRO A 191 -2.80 -4.49 19.32
N PRO A 192 -2.72 -3.15 19.30
CA PRO A 192 -1.49 -2.48 18.92
C PRO A 192 -0.31 -2.88 19.80
N SER A 193 0.80 -3.24 19.17
CA SER A 193 1.98 -3.78 19.87
C SER A 193 2.81 -2.67 20.53
N HIS A 194 3.78 -3.06 21.37
CA HIS A 194 4.70 -2.11 21.99
C HIS A 194 5.53 -1.36 20.93
N ASN A 195 6.14 -2.10 19.99
CA ASN A 195 7.00 -1.51 18.97
C ASN A 195 6.21 -0.66 17.97
N GLU A 196 4.99 -1.08 17.62
CA GLU A 196 4.09 -0.26 16.81
C GLU A 196 3.83 1.10 17.47
N LYS A 197 3.50 1.13 18.77
CA LYS A 197 3.20 2.39 19.47
C LYS A 197 4.40 3.33 19.51
N ILE A 198 5.61 2.77 19.73
CA ILE A 198 6.86 3.55 19.78
C ILE A 198 7.20 4.12 18.40
N GLN A 199 7.22 3.27 17.36
CA GLN A 199 7.69 3.64 16.03
C GLN A 199 6.60 4.28 15.15
N LYS A 200 5.33 4.14 15.55
CA LYS A 200 4.13 4.50 14.77
C LYS A 200 4.12 3.80 13.40
N LEU A 201 4.33 2.48 13.42
CA LEU A 201 4.40 1.59 12.24
C LEU A 201 3.59 0.31 12.49
N GLU A 202 2.43 0.19 11.85
CA GLU A 202 1.45 -0.90 12.07
C GLU A 202 2.02 -2.29 11.77
N GLN A 203 2.92 -2.40 10.79
CA GLN A 203 3.50 -3.67 10.37
C GLN A 203 4.41 -4.31 11.43
N LEU A 204 4.87 -3.53 12.42
CA LEU A 204 5.57 -4.08 13.58
C LEU A 204 4.65 -4.96 14.43
N ARG A 205 3.33 -4.69 14.45
CA ARG A 205 2.34 -5.54 15.12
C ARG A 205 2.36 -6.97 14.56
N ALA A 206 2.48 -7.10 13.24
CA ALA A 206 2.57 -8.39 12.59
C ALA A 206 3.87 -9.12 12.97
N LEU A 207 5.01 -8.44 12.94
CA LEU A 207 6.30 -9.02 13.34
C LEU A 207 6.30 -9.45 14.82
N ASP A 208 5.81 -8.59 15.72
CA ASP A 208 5.72 -8.89 17.16
C ASP A 208 4.80 -10.09 17.44
N ALA A 209 3.75 -10.28 16.63
CA ALA A 209 2.86 -11.44 16.68
C ALA A 209 3.37 -12.68 15.91
N LYS A 210 4.65 -12.67 15.52
CA LYS A 210 5.35 -13.75 14.80
C LYS A 210 4.71 -14.09 13.45
N MET A 211 4.03 -13.14 12.83
CA MET A 211 3.54 -13.28 11.46
C MET A 211 4.70 -13.07 10.49
N THR A 212 4.72 -13.85 9.42
CA THR A 212 5.79 -13.80 8.43
C THR A 212 5.50 -12.75 7.37
N ILE A 213 6.41 -11.79 7.21
CA ILE A 213 6.30 -10.74 6.19
C ILE A 213 7.41 -10.98 5.16
N GLY A 214 7.02 -11.44 3.97
CA GLY A 214 7.94 -11.57 2.85
C GLY A 214 7.98 -10.30 2.01
N VAL A 215 9.11 -10.08 1.35
CA VAL A 215 9.44 -8.81 0.69
C VAL A 215 9.87 -9.11 -0.74
N SER A 216 9.19 -8.50 -1.72
CA SER A 216 9.66 -8.50 -3.10
C SER A 216 10.39 -7.22 -3.43
N TYR A 217 11.48 -7.34 -4.18
CA TYR A 217 12.23 -6.17 -4.63
C TYR A 217 11.58 -5.52 -5.86
N VAL A 218 11.59 -4.18 -5.90
CA VAL A 218 11.22 -3.37 -7.07
C VAL A 218 12.28 -2.31 -7.35
N LYS A 219 12.59 -2.10 -8.63
CA LYS A 219 13.66 -1.16 -9.04
C LYS A 219 13.29 0.30 -8.77
N ASN A 220 12.03 0.66 -8.98
CA ASN A 220 11.58 2.04 -8.92
C ASN A 220 10.72 2.27 -7.67
N ILE A 221 10.83 3.47 -7.09
CA ILE A 221 9.98 3.90 -5.97
C ILE A 221 8.65 4.39 -6.56
N PRO A 222 7.51 3.74 -6.28
CA PRO A 222 6.22 4.38 -6.53
C PRO A 222 6.11 5.60 -5.62
N ILE A 223 5.94 6.79 -6.20
CA ILE A 223 5.81 8.03 -5.43
C ILE A 223 4.44 8.01 -4.74
N SER A 224 4.47 8.08 -3.40
CA SER A 224 3.28 8.33 -2.59
C SER A 224 3.08 9.84 -2.47
N VAL A 225 1.85 10.32 -2.65
CA VAL A 225 1.54 11.76 -2.65
C VAL A 225 1.08 12.21 -1.28
N ASP A 226 1.98 12.61 -0.38
CA ASP A 226 1.61 13.08 0.96
C ASP A 226 1.53 14.60 1.09
N THR A 227 2.15 15.31 0.15
CA THR A 227 2.26 16.77 0.12
C THR A 227 1.88 17.34 -1.24
N LYS A 228 1.77 18.67 -1.34
CA LYS A 228 1.56 19.35 -2.63
C LYS A 228 2.79 19.23 -3.53
N GLU A 229 3.98 19.20 -2.94
CA GLU A 229 5.24 19.02 -3.64
C GLU A 229 5.31 17.64 -4.31
N ASP A 230 4.83 16.59 -3.62
CA ASP A 230 4.70 15.25 -4.20
C ASP A 230 3.71 15.24 -5.37
N LEU A 231 2.59 15.94 -5.24
CA LEU A 231 1.58 16.06 -6.31
C LEU A 231 2.21 16.68 -7.57
N ILE A 232 2.88 17.83 -7.42
CA ILE A 232 3.57 18.52 -8.52
C ILE A 232 4.63 17.61 -9.16
N ARG A 233 5.36 16.85 -8.34
CA ARG A 233 6.37 15.90 -8.84
C ARG A 233 5.72 14.79 -9.67
N VAL A 234 4.60 14.24 -9.21
CA VAL A 234 3.84 13.23 -9.96
C VAL A 234 3.32 13.81 -11.27
N GLU A 235 2.71 15.00 -11.26
CA GLU A 235 2.23 15.66 -12.48
C GLU A 235 3.33 15.84 -13.53
N LYS A 236 4.52 16.30 -13.11
CA LYS A 236 5.68 16.45 -14.01
C LYS A 236 6.11 15.13 -14.63
N ILE A 237 6.22 14.06 -13.83
CA ILE A 237 6.59 12.73 -14.33
C ILE A 237 5.57 12.22 -15.34
N MET A 238 4.27 12.41 -15.04
CA MET A 238 3.23 11.97 -15.94
C MET A 238 3.28 12.75 -17.26
N SER A 239 3.43 14.07 -17.23
CA SER A 239 3.50 14.90 -18.44
C SER A 239 4.70 14.56 -19.32
N GLN A 240 5.87 14.28 -18.73
CA GLN A 240 7.06 13.85 -19.49
C GLN A 240 6.86 12.50 -20.19
N ASN A 241 6.11 11.58 -19.58
CA ASN A 241 5.79 10.29 -20.21
C ASN A 241 4.79 10.43 -21.38
N TYR A 242 4.00 11.50 -21.43
CA TYR A 242 3.11 11.80 -22.57
C TYR A 242 3.85 12.40 -23.77
N GLU A 243 5.01 13.05 -23.57
CA GLU A 243 5.80 13.63 -24.67
C GLU A 243 6.70 12.59 -25.38
N ILE A 244 6.87 11.41 -24.78
CA ILE A 244 7.77 10.34 -25.28
C ILE A 244 6.99 9.21 -25.98
N ASN A 245 5.66 9.18 -25.86
CA ASN A 245 4.77 8.22 -26.55
C ASN A 245 3.97 8.91 -27.65
#